data_AF-A0A1Y1W3H9-F1
#
_entry.id   AF-A0A1Y1W3H9-F1
#
_cell.length_a   1.000
_cell.length_b   1.000
_cell.length_c   1.000
_cell.angle_alpha   90.00
_cell.angle_beta   90.00
_cell.angle_gamma   90.00
#
_symmetry.space_group_name_H-M   'P 1'
#
loop_
_entity.id
_entity.type
_entity.pdbx_description
1 polymer ?
#
loop_
_entity_poly.entity_id
_entity_poly.type
_entity_poly.pdbx_seq_one_letter_code
_entity_poly.pdbx_strand_id
1 'polypeptide(L)'
;LTLDQIRRLRTHMLRVTREQDLELSTAALGWVYFEKLIWKGYVVKDNRKLIAGKMQWHILYCCLSDTIELSILDQEFDVFAQLEFSLWVPRHEFMPHFARMFEAIGLYRSYEDYLGNIEFYACKLHA
;
A
#
# COMPACT_ATOMS: atom_id res chain seq x y z
N LEU A 1 -4.05 4.28 -17.90
CA LEU A 1 -2.87 3.43 -17.57
C LEU A 1 -2.96 2.14 -18.37
N THR A 2 -1.85 1.54 -18.80
CA THR A 2 -1.84 0.17 -19.36
C THR A 2 -1.53 -0.88 -18.28
N LEU A 3 -1.93 -2.13 -18.49
CA LEU A 3 -1.65 -3.24 -17.56
C LEU A 3 -0.15 -3.37 -17.24
N ASP A 4 0.72 -3.15 -18.23
CA ASP A 4 2.17 -3.21 -18.04
C ASP A 4 2.72 -2.03 -17.25
N GLN A 5 2.06 -0.87 -17.29
CA GLN A 5 2.42 0.25 -16.40
C GLN A 5 2.05 -0.07 -14.95
N ILE A 6 0.89 -0.70 -14.73
CA ILE A 6 0.43 -1.13 -13.41
C ILE A 6 1.39 -2.16 -12.82
N ARG A 7 1.76 -3.20 -13.59
CA ARG A 7 2.72 -4.23 -13.15
C ARG A 7 4.08 -3.62 -12.77
N ARG A 8 4.63 -2.75 -13.62
CA ARG A 8 5.91 -2.05 -13.34
C ARG A 8 5.85 -1.20 -12.08
N LEU A 9 4.73 -0.53 -11.84
CA LEU A 9 4.54 0.29 -10.65
C LEU A 9 4.46 -0.55 -9.38
N ARG A 10 3.76 -1.70 -9.43
CA ARG A 10 3.73 -2.65 -8.31
C ARG A 10 5.14 -3.18 -7.99
N THR A 11 5.93 -3.55 -9.00
CA THR A 11 7.31 -4.00 -8.81
C THR A 11 8.19 -2.90 -8.20
N HIS A 12 8.03 -1.65 -8.66
CA HIS A 12 8.76 -0.52 -8.11
C HIS A 12 8.38 -0.26 -6.64
N MET A 13 7.08 -0.30 -6.33
CA MET A 13 6.55 -0.15 -4.98
C MET A 13 7.08 -1.24 -4.04
N LEU A 14 7.15 -2.49 -4.49
CA LEU A 14 7.77 -3.59 -3.73
C LEU A 14 9.26 -3.38 -3.48
N ARG A 15 9.99 -2.86 -4.47
CA ARG A 15 11.40 -2.53 -4.31
C ARG A 15 11.61 -1.47 -3.23
N VAL A 16 10.80 -0.41 -3.25
CA VAL A 16 10.82 0.66 -2.24
C VAL A 16 10.45 0.13 -0.85
N THR A 17 9.44 -0.75 -0.75
CA THR A 17 9.10 -1.44 0.52
C THR A 17 10.33 -2.08 1.13
N ARG A 18 11.10 -2.80 0.32
CA ARG A 18 12.31 -3.51 0.76
C ARG A 18 13.45 -2.56 1.11
N GLU A 19 13.68 -1.53 0.30
CA GLU A 19 14.75 -0.55 0.51
C GLU A 19 14.52 0.28 1.78
N GLN A 20 13.26 0.48 2.18
CA GLN A 20 12.86 1.27 3.35
C GLN A 20 12.47 0.40 4.57
N ASP A 21 12.66 -0.92 4.48
CA ASP A 21 12.27 -1.90 5.52
C ASP A 21 10.83 -1.75 6.02
N LEU A 22 9.91 -1.47 5.08
CA LEU A 22 8.49 -1.29 5.37
C LEU A 22 7.78 -2.62 5.53
N GLU A 23 6.74 -2.64 6.37
CA GLU A 23 5.87 -3.80 6.45
C GLU A 23 5.21 -4.10 5.10
N LEU A 24 5.08 -5.38 4.79
CA LEU A 24 4.42 -5.84 3.57
C LEU A 24 2.92 -5.57 3.60
N SER A 25 2.33 -5.60 4.80
CA SER A 25 0.94 -5.23 5.09
C SER A 25 0.64 -3.81 4.63
N THR A 26 1.51 -2.90 5.01
CA THR A 26 1.52 -1.48 4.65
C THR A 26 1.56 -1.32 3.13
N ALA A 27 2.51 -1.96 2.46
CA ALA A 27 2.62 -1.87 1.01
C ALA A 27 1.39 -2.46 0.29
N ALA A 28 0.83 -3.56 0.80
CA ALA A 28 -0.40 -4.16 0.28
C ALA A 28 -1.61 -3.24 0.45
N LEU A 29 -1.75 -2.58 1.59
CA LEU A 29 -2.83 -1.64 1.86
C LEU A 29 -2.74 -0.42 0.94
N GLY A 30 -1.54 0.16 0.80
CA GLY A 30 -1.29 1.27 -0.13
C GLY A 30 -1.61 0.90 -1.58
N TRP A 31 -1.36 -0.35 -1.98
CA TRP A 31 -1.72 -0.83 -3.30
C TRP A 31 -3.23 -0.95 -3.51
N VAL A 32 -3.98 -1.37 -2.49
CA VAL A 32 -5.45 -1.41 -2.55
C VAL A 32 -6.00 0.00 -2.76
N TYR A 33 -5.52 1.00 -2.02
CA TYR A 33 -5.94 2.39 -2.22
C TYR A 33 -5.59 2.90 -3.61
N PHE A 34 -4.37 2.60 -4.09
CA PHE A 34 -3.97 2.96 -5.44
C PHE A 34 -4.89 2.36 -6.50
N GLU A 35 -5.29 1.08 -6.37
CA GLU A 35 -6.27 0.48 -7.26
C GLU A 35 -7.63 1.17 -7.14
N LYS A 36 -8.15 1.43 -5.94
CA LYS A 36 -9.41 2.15 -5.73
C LYS A 36 -9.42 3.52 -6.43
N LEU A 37 -8.29 4.24 -6.41
CA LEU A 37 -8.13 5.51 -7.12
C LEU A 37 -8.09 5.34 -8.64
N ILE A 38 -7.50 4.25 -9.16
CA ILE A 38 -7.58 3.89 -10.58
C ILE A 38 -9.03 3.67 -10.99
N TRP A 39 -9.79 2.89 -10.21
CA TRP A 39 -11.19 2.58 -10.49
C TRP A 39 -12.07 3.83 -10.47
N LYS A 40 -11.80 4.79 -9.57
CA LYS A 40 -12.49 6.08 -9.51
C LYS A 40 -12.01 7.09 -10.57
N GLY A 41 -10.96 6.79 -11.33
CA GLY A 41 -10.45 7.65 -12.40
C GLY A 41 -9.54 8.80 -11.97
N TYR A 42 -9.09 8.83 -10.70
CA TYR A 42 -8.21 9.88 -10.18
C TYR A 42 -6.72 9.68 -10.52
N VAL A 43 -6.36 8.50 -11.04
CA VAL A 43 -4.98 8.19 -11.46
C VAL A 43 -4.78 8.45 -12.96
N VAL A 44 -4.16 9.59 -13.26
CA VAL A 44 -3.78 10.06 -14.59
C VAL A 44 -2.30 9.72 -14.86
N LYS A 45 -1.88 9.76 -16.14
CA LYS A 45 -0.50 9.47 -16.54
C LYS A 45 0.50 10.30 -15.71
N ASP A 46 0.24 11.58 -15.50
CA ASP A 46 1.22 12.48 -14.87
C ASP A 46 1.31 12.30 -13.36
N ASN A 47 0.23 11.91 -12.69
CA ASN A 47 0.18 11.77 -11.22
C ASN A 47 0.40 10.32 -10.72
N ARG A 48 0.39 9.30 -11.59
CA ARG A 48 0.40 7.88 -11.16
C ARG A 48 1.57 7.46 -10.28
N LYS A 49 2.78 7.99 -10.54
CA LYS A 49 3.97 7.71 -9.73
C LYS A 49 3.89 8.43 -8.37
N LEU A 50 3.37 9.66 -8.38
CA LEU A 50 3.16 10.47 -7.19
C LEU A 50 2.13 9.80 -6.27
N ILE A 51 0.98 9.36 -6.80
CA ILE A 51 -0.07 8.71 -6.01
C ILE A 51 0.40 7.35 -5.48
N ALA A 52 1.03 6.51 -6.31
CA ALA A 52 1.53 5.20 -5.85
C ALA A 52 2.64 5.33 -4.80
N GLY A 53 3.53 6.30 -4.98
CA GLY A 53 4.46 6.68 -3.93
C GLY A 53 3.69 7.08 -2.67
N LYS A 54 2.79 8.06 -2.75
CA LYS A 54 2.07 8.61 -1.59
C LYS A 54 1.33 7.55 -0.79
N MET A 55 0.64 6.60 -1.42
CA MET A 55 -0.05 5.51 -0.70
C MET A 55 0.89 4.59 0.08
N GLN A 56 2.14 4.48 -0.38
CA GLN A 56 3.20 3.75 0.32
C GLN A 56 3.86 4.60 1.42
N TRP A 57 4.04 5.91 1.18
CA TRP A 57 4.58 6.86 2.16
C TRP A 57 3.59 7.14 3.29
N HIS A 58 2.28 7.13 3.03
CA HIS A 58 1.26 7.52 4.00
C HIS A 58 1.21 6.64 5.25
N ILE A 59 1.59 5.37 5.12
CA ILE A 59 1.63 4.43 6.26
C ILE A 59 3.02 4.51 6.96
N LEU A 60 4.01 5.15 6.34
CA LEU A 60 5.33 5.46 6.91
C LEU A 60 5.37 6.80 7.69
N TYR A 61 4.41 7.72 7.46
CA TYR A 61 4.41 9.08 8.03
C TYR A 61 4.42 9.13 9.58
N CYS A 62 4.05 8.04 10.27
CA CYS A 62 4.16 7.96 11.73
C CYS A 62 5.56 7.57 12.26
N CYS A 63 6.48 7.08 11.42
CA CYS A 63 7.75 6.50 11.89
C CYS A 63 9.03 7.19 11.40
N LEU A 64 9.00 7.95 10.31
CA LEU A 64 10.17 8.66 9.78
C LEU A 64 9.73 10.06 9.34
N SER A 65 10.14 11.12 10.04
CA SER A 65 10.16 12.43 9.39
C SER A 65 11.43 13.16 9.77
N ASP A 66 12.03 13.76 8.74
CA ASP A 66 12.80 15.01 8.82
C ASP A 66 13.00 15.65 7.42
N THR A 67 12.65 14.97 6.32
CA THR A 67 12.91 15.47 4.95
C THR A 67 11.73 15.23 4.02
N ILE A 68 10.65 15.99 4.18
CA ILE A 68 9.51 15.95 3.25
C ILE A 68 9.33 17.32 2.61
N GLU A 69 9.30 17.35 1.27
CA GLU A 69 8.91 18.52 0.49
C GLU A 69 7.42 18.82 0.72
N LEU A 70 7.10 20.08 1.08
CA LEU A 70 5.73 20.57 1.34
C LEU A 70 4.69 20.19 0.26
N SER A 71 5.14 20.04 -0.99
CA SER A 71 4.34 19.62 -2.15
C SER A 71 3.69 18.23 -2.00
N ILE A 72 4.20 17.39 -1.11
CA ILE A 72 3.68 16.04 -0.86
C ILE A 72 2.45 16.11 0.06
N LEU A 73 2.49 16.97 1.09
CA LEU A 73 1.40 17.21 2.06
C LEU A 73 0.18 17.87 1.42
N ASP A 74 0.38 18.80 0.48
CA ASP A 74 -0.70 19.55 -0.17
C ASP A 74 -1.70 18.69 -0.97
N GLN A 75 -1.37 17.43 -1.20
CA GLN A 75 -2.19 16.49 -2.00
C GLN A 75 -2.60 15.26 -1.18
N GLU A 76 -2.15 15.16 0.07
CA GLU A 76 -2.56 14.09 0.97
C GLU A 76 -4.07 14.12 1.20
N PHE A 77 -4.56 15.31 1.56
CA PHE A 77 -5.98 15.55 1.77
C PHE A 77 -6.78 15.23 0.52
N ASP A 78 -6.28 15.59 -0.66
CA ASP A 78 -6.94 15.30 -1.94
C ASP A 78 -7.11 13.79 -2.15
N VAL A 79 -6.09 12.99 -1.84
CA VAL A 79 -6.20 11.53 -1.99
C VAL A 79 -7.21 10.95 -0.99
N PHE A 80 -7.23 11.44 0.25
CA PHE A 80 -8.23 11.00 1.23
C PHE A 80 -9.65 11.41 0.87
N ALA A 81 -9.83 12.64 0.38
CA ALA A 81 -11.11 13.10 -0.15
C ALA A 81 -11.55 12.23 -1.34
N GLN A 82 -10.64 11.86 -2.24
CA GLN A 82 -10.91 10.96 -3.37
C GLN A 82 -11.26 9.53 -2.93
N LEU A 83 -10.70 9.07 -1.81
CA LEU A 83 -11.07 7.82 -1.15
C LEU A 83 -12.36 7.97 -0.30
N GLU A 84 -12.96 9.16 -0.25
CA GLU A 84 -14.12 9.47 0.62
C GLU A 84 -13.84 9.12 2.09
N PHE A 85 -12.57 9.22 2.50
CA PHE A 85 -12.09 8.78 3.82
C PHE A 85 -12.40 7.31 4.15
N SER A 86 -12.66 6.48 3.14
CA SER A 86 -12.87 5.04 3.27
C SER A 86 -11.54 4.30 3.36
N LEU A 87 -10.91 4.38 4.54
CA LEU A 87 -9.62 3.75 4.84
C LEU A 87 -9.75 2.30 5.35
N TRP A 88 -10.97 1.86 5.65
CA TRP A 88 -11.17 0.47 6.00
C TRP A 88 -11.21 -0.39 4.74
N VAL A 89 -10.38 -1.44 4.72
CA VAL A 89 -10.36 -2.43 3.64
C VAL A 89 -10.73 -3.80 4.21
N PRO A 90 -11.79 -4.46 3.71
CA PRO A 90 -12.15 -5.79 4.18
C PRO A 90 -11.08 -6.82 3.81
N ARG A 91 -10.97 -7.87 4.63
CA ARG A 91 -9.98 -8.94 4.47
C ARG A 91 -9.99 -9.57 3.07
N HIS A 92 -11.16 -9.81 2.49
CA HIS A 92 -11.29 -10.44 1.17
C HIS A 92 -10.78 -9.53 0.03
N GLU A 93 -10.84 -8.21 0.21
CA GLU A 93 -10.20 -7.25 -0.71
C GLU A 93 -8.69 -7.21 -0.47
N PHE A 94 -8.25 -7.15 0.78
CA PHE A 94 -6.83 -6.97 1.12
C PHE A 94 -5.96 -8.21 0.82
N MET A 95 -6.42 -9.41 1.22
CA MET A 95 -5.59 -10.62 1.23
C MET A 95 -4.99 -11.02 -0.12
N PRO A 96 -5.72 -10.91 -1.25
CA PRO A 96 -5.16 -11.21 -2.56
C PRO A 96 -3.99 -10.29 -2.95
N HIS A 97 -3.92 -9.05 -2.45
CA HIS A 97 -2.78 -8.16 -2.72
C HIS A 97 -1.59 -8.53 -1.86
N PHE A 98 -1.83 -8.77 -0.58
CA PHE A 98 -0.79 -9.20 0.35
C PHE A 98 -0.14 -10.51 -0.11
N ALA A 99 -0.93 -11.54 -0.45
CA ALA A 99 -0.43 -12.83 -0.92
C ALA A 99 0.44 -12.68 -2.18
N ARG A 100 -0.02 -11.90 -3.17
CA ARG A 100 0.75 -11.63 -4.40
C ARG A 100 2.06 -10.90 -4.12
N MET A 101 2.07 -9.99 -3.16
CA MET A 101 3.26 -9.24 -2.77
C MET A 101 4.24 -10.11 -1.96
N PHE A 102 3.71 -10.98 -1.10
CA PHE A 102 4.47 -11.96 -0.33
C PHE A 102 5.20 -12.94 -1.25
N GLU A 103 4.48 -13.53 -2.21
CA GLU A 103 5.05 -14.39 -3.24
C GLU A 103 6.10 -13.67 -4.08
N ALA A 104 5.84 -12.41 -4.45
CA ALA A 104 6.77 -11.62 -5.26
C ALA A 104 8.07 -11.25 -4.54
N ILE A 105 8.04 -11.12 -3.21
CA ILE A 105 9.24 -10.86 -2.40
C ILE A 105 10.08 -12.13 -2.26
N GLY A 106 9.45 -13.29 -2.06
CA GLY A 106 10.13 -14.60 -2.05
C GLY A 106 11.20 -14.77 -0.96
N LEU A 107 11.21 -13.95 0.09
CA LEU A 107 12.19 -14.00 1.17
C LEU A 107 11.77 -14.92 2.33
N TYR A 108 10.47 -15.20 2.46
CA TYR A 108 9.89 -15.95 3.57
C TYR A 108 9.30 -17.27 3.09
N ARG A 109 9.43 -18.32 3.90
CA ARG A 109 8.96 -19.68 3.56
C ARG A 109 7.47 -19.91 3.84
N SER A 110 6.93 -19.20 4.83
CA SER A 110 5.51 -19.24 5.20
C SER A 110 5.06 -17.91 5.79
N TYR A 111 3.76 -17.74 5.97
CA TYR A 111 3.24 -16.58 6.69
C TYR A 111 3.73 -16.54 8.14
N GLU A 112 3.93 -17.70 8.81
CA GLU A 112 4.48 -17.72 10.17
C GLU A 112 5.95 -17.28 10.21
N ASP A 113 6.72 -17.55 9.16
CA ASP A 113 8.11 -17.09 9.03
C ASP A 113 8.19 -15.55 8.97
N TYR A 114 7.16 -14.90 8.40
CA TYR A 114 7.07 -13.45 8.30
C TYR A 114 6.39 -12.78 9.49
N LEU A 115 5.27 -13.34 9.96
CA LEU A 115 4.40 -12.75 10.98
C LEU A 115 4.67 -13.29 12.40
N GLY A 116 5.49 -14.33 12.51
CA GLY A 116 5.60 -15.11 13.74
C GLY A 116 4.30 -15.82 14.09
N ASN A 117 4.09 -16.04 15.38
CA ASN A 117 2.86 -16.66 15.92
C ASN A 117 1.69 -15.68 16.04
N ILE A 118 1.79 -14.50 15.42
CA ILE A 118 0.73 -13.50 15.45
C ILE A 118 -0.26 -13.85 14.35
N GLU A 119 -1.47 -14.23 14.73
CA GLU A 119 -2.59 -14.28 13.80
C GLU A 119 -2.91 -12.84 13.36
N PHE A 120 -2.39 -12.45 12.19
CA PHE A 120 -2.56 -11.12 11.58
C PHE A 120 -4.03 -10.63 11.54
N TYR A 121 -5.00 -11.56 11.58
CA TYR A 121 -6.45 -11.29 11.55
C TYR A 121 -7.24 -11.81 12.75
N ALA A 122 -6.59 -12.24 13.83
CA ALA A 122 -7.31 -12.66 15.04
C ALA A 122 -7.90 -11.46 15.78
N CYS A 123 -8.90 -10.81 15.20
CA CYS A 123 -9.89 -10.14 16.01
C CYS A 123 -10.77 -11.25 16.60
N LYS A 124 -10.38 -11.76 17.76
CA LYS A 124 -11.33 -12.47 18.61
C LYS A 124 -12.34 -11.41 19.04
N LEU A 125 -13.44 -11.30 18.29
CA LEU A 125 -14.64 -10.62 18.77
C LEU A 125 -15.02 -11.34 20.07
N HIS A 126 -14.66 -10.74 21.19
CA HIS A 126 -15.23 -11.10 22.47
C HIS A 126 -16.72 -10.78 22.36
N ALA A 127 -17.52 -11.82 22.13
CA ALA A 127 -18.97 -11.77 22.24
C ALA A 127 -19.38 -11.62 23.71
#